data_AF-A0A258CT06-F1
#
_entry.id   AF-A0A258CT06-F1
#
_cell.length_a   1.000
_cell.length_b   1.000
_cell.length_c   1.000
_cell.angle_alpha   90.00
_cell.angle_beta   90.00
_cell.angle_gamma   90.00
#
_symmetry.space_group_name_H-M   'P 1'
#
loop_
_entity.id
_entity.type
_entity.pdbx_description
1 polymer ?
#
loop_
_entity_poly.entity_id
_entity_poly.type
_entity_poly.pdbx_seq_one_letter_code
_entity_poly.pdbx_strand_id
1 'polypeptide(L)' 'GHIVTIDEGPRSFQPMNINFGLFPHIEGQATHGPDGKKLKGPAKSVARKHALTARAKVEMEAWAGGGQAQAAE' A
#
# COMPACT_ATOMS: atom_id res chain seq x y z
N GLY A 1 16.42 -15.97 -12.20
CA GLY A 1 15.88 -17.33 -11.97
C GLY A 1 14.53 -17.41 -12.62
N HIS A 2 14.39 -18.24 -13.64
CA HIS A 2 13.13 -18.50 -14.32
C HIS A 2 12.88 -20.00 -14.18
N ILE A 3 11.78 -20.37 -13.53
CA ILE A 3 11.33 -21.77 -13.49
C ILE A 3 10.45 -21.92 -14.73
N VAL A 4 11.00 -22.49 -15.80
CA VAL A 4 10.22 -22.86 -16.98
C VAL A 4 9.38 -24.07 -16.58
N THR A 5 8.05 -23.97 -16.71
CA THR A 5 7.17 -25.13 -16.74
C THR A 5 6.73 -25.32 -18.19
N ILE A 6 6.88 -26.53 -18.72
CA ILE A 6 6.72 -26.86 -20.15
C ILE A 6 5.24 -27.10 -20.54
N ASP A 7 4.32 -27.13 -19.57
CA ASP A 7 2.89 -27.29 -19.84
C ASP A 7 2.21 -25.93 -20.07
N GLU A 8 1.19 -25.90 -20.93
CA GLU A 8 0.31 -24.76 -21.25
C GLU A 8 -0.59 -24.33 -20.06
N GLY A 9 -0.03 -24.27 -18.85
CA GLY A 9 -0.66 -23.84 -17.63
C GLY A 9 -0.61 -22.32 -17.42
N PRO A 10 -1.26 -21.80 -16.35
CA PRO A 10 -1.21 -20.39 -16.00
C PRO A 10 0.23 -19.89 -15.93
N ARG A 11 0.46 -18.68 -16.44
CA ARG A 11 1.79 -18.04 -16.49
C ARG A 11 2.52 -18.25 -15.16
N SER A 12 3.75 -18.76 -15.22
CA SER A 12 4.53 -19.02 -14.02
C SER A 12 4.65 -17.74 -13.17
N PHE A 13 4.44 -17.89 -11.86
CA PHE A 13 4.52 -16.77 -10.93
C PHE A 13 5.89 -16.09 -11.05
N GLN A 14 5.88 -14.79 -11.33
CA GLN A 14 7.09 -13.98 -11.37
C GLN A 14 7.30 -13.34 -9.99
N PRO A 15 8.45 -13.58 -9.33
CA PRO A 15 8.78 -12.87 -8.10
C PRO A 15 8.65 -11.36 -8.28
N MET A 16 8.05 -10.68 -7.31
CA MET A 16 7.78 -9.24 -7.36
C MET A 16 8.34 -8.54 -6.13
N ASN A 17 9.04 -7.43 -6.33
CA ASN A 17 9.44 -6.55 -5.25
C ASN A 17 8.26 -5.70 -4.78
N ILE A 18 8.27 -5.29 -3.51
CA ILE A 18 7.27 -4.38 -2.97
C ILE A 18 7.18 -3.10 -3.82
N ASN A 19 5.96 -2.66 -4.09
CA ASN A 19 5.70 -1.40 -4.77
C ASN A 19 4.34 -0.83 -4.33
N PHE A 20 4.13 0.46 -4.56
CA PHE A 20 2.89 1.16 -4.14
C PHE A 20 1.62 0.71 -4.89
N GLY A 21 1.76 -0.05 -5.99
CA GLY A 21 0.62 -0.63 -6.71
C GLY A 21 -0.01 -1.81 -5.97
N LEU A 22 0.69 -2.40 -4.99
CA LEU A 22 0.19 -3.48 -4.15
C LEU A 22 -0.72 -2.98 -3.01
N PHE A 23 -0.69 -1.69 -2.70
CA PHE A 23 -1.50 -1.14 -1.62
C PHE A 23 -2.92 -0.80 -2.12
N PRO A 24 -3.96 -1.04 -1.31
CA PRO A 24 -5.33 -0.65 -1.67
C PRO A 24 -5.45 0.85 -1.96
N HIS A 25 -6.47 1.24 -2.74
CA HIS A 25 -6.77 2.65 -2.99
C HIS A 25 -6.92 3.43 -1.67
N ILE A 26 -6.54 4.71 -1.67
CA ILE A 26 -6.69 5.59 -0.52
C ILE A 26 -7.57 6.79 -0.90
N GLU A 27 -8.69 6.90 -0.20
CA GLU A 27 -9.64 7.99 -0.30
C GLU A 27 -9.19 9.18 0.55
N GLY A 28 -9.81 10.35 0.37
CA GLY A 28 -9.56 11.51 1.23
C GLY A 28 -8.15 12.09 1.17
N GLN A 29 -7.45 11.93 0.04
CA GLN A 29 -6.07 12.41 -0.12
C GLN A 29 -5.98 13.92 0.12
N ALA A 30 -4.98 14.34 0.90
CA ALA A 30 -4.72 15.75 1.12
C ALA A 30 -4.56 16.47 -0.23
N THR A 31 -5.36 17.52 -0.42
CA THR A 31 -5.33 18.35 -1.64
C THR A 31 -4.44 19.58 -1.48
N HIS A 32 -4.13 19.95 -0.24
CA HIS A 32 -3.31 21.09 0.13
C HIS A 32 -2.19 20.66 1.10
N GLY A 33 -1.04 21.33 0.99
CA GLY A 33 0.10 21.12 1.87
C GLY A 33 -0.02 21.89 3.19
N PRO A 34 0.97 21.76 4.09
CA PRO A 34 0.99 22.48 5.37
C PRO A 34 1.01 24.01 5.23
N ASP A 35 1.46 24.52 4.08
CA ASP A 35 1.45 25.93 3.71
C ASP A 35 0.09 26.41 3.16
N GLY A 36 -0.92 25.53 3.16
CA GLY A 36 -2.25 25.79 2.62
C GLY A 36 -2.31 25.81 1.10
N LYS A 37 -1.21 25.55 0.37
CA LYS A 37 -1.21 25.57 -1.09
C LYS A 37 -1.60 24.24 -1.67
N LYS A 38 -2.30 24.26 -2.81
CA LYS A 38 -2.74 23.05 -3.51
C LYS A 38 -1.52 22.21 -3.95
N LEU A 39 -1.51 20.93 -3.58
CA LEU A 39 -0.49 19.98 -3.99
C LEU A 39 -0.60 19.68 -5.49
N LYS A 40 0.52 19.73 -6.20
CA LYS A 40 0.62 19.48 -7.65
C LYS A 40 1.82 18.61 -7.97
N GLY A 41 1.76 17.93 -9.12
CA GLY A 41 2.88 17.17 -9.68
C GLY A 41 3.53 16.22 -8.66
N PRO A 42 4.87 16.24 -8.51
CA PRO A 42 5.59 15.37 -7.59
C PRO A 42 5.12 15.46 -6.13
N ALA A 43 4.77 16.67 -5.66
CA ALA A 43 4.33 16.86 -4.28
C ALA A 43 3.04 16.09 -3.96
N LYS A 44 2.10 16.03 -4.92
CA LYS A 44 0.88 15.20 -4.79
C LYS A 44 1.21 13.71 -4.70
N SER A 45 2.18 13.24 -5.50
CA SER A 45 2.62 11.84 -5.47
C SER A 45 3.26 11.47 -4.14
N VAL A 46 4.15 12.32 -3.63
CA VAL A 46 4.79 12.15 -2.31
C VAL A 46 3.75 12.11 -1.20
N ALA A 47 2.80 13.06 -1.18
CA ALA A 47 1.71 13.07 -0.20
C ALA A 47 0.86 11.80 -0.25
N ARG A 48 0.53 11.30 -1.44
CA ARG A 48 -0.20 10.03 -1.60
C ARG A 48 0.59 8.83 -1.06
N LYS A 49 1.89 8.77 -1.31
CA LYS A 49 2.76 7.71 -0.78
C LYS A 49 2.82 7.74 0.75
N HIS A 50 3.00 8.91 1.35
CA HIS A 50 2.97 9.05 2.80
C HIS A 50 1.63 8.62 3.39
N ALA A 51 0.52 9.00 2.78
CA ALA A 51 -0.80 8.60 3.26
C ALA A 51 -0.99 7.07 3.19
N LEU A 52 -0.54 6.42 2.10
CA LEU A 52 -0.58 4.96 1.99
C LEU A 52 0.27 4.27 3.05
N THR A 53 1.50 4.75 3.27
CA THR A 53 2.40 4.19 4.28
C THR A 53 1.86 4.40 5.69
N ALA A 54 1.26 5.56 5.98
CA ALA A 54 0.64 5.84 7.28
C ALA A 54 -0.51 4.87 7.58
N ARG A 55 -1.42 4.66 6.62
CA ARG A 55 -2.50 3.66 6.76
C ARG A 55 -1.92 2.27 6.98
N ALA A 56 -0.97 1.85 6.15
CA ALA A 56 -0.35 0.53 6.26
C ALA A 56 0.31 0.30 7.62
N LYS A 57 0.96 1.32 8.18
CA LYS A 57 1.57 1.24 9.52
C LYS A 57 0.52 0.96 10.60
N VAL A 58 -0.61 1.68 10.57
CA VAL A 58 -1.72 1.45 11.53
C VAL A 58 -2.26 0.02 11.42
N GLU A 59 -2.51 -0.47 10.20
CA GLU A 59 -2.98 -1.84 9.97
C GLU A 59 -1.96 -2.89 10.46
N MET A 60 -0.67 -2.64 10.23
CA MET A 60 0.40 -3.53 10.71
C MET A 60 0.51 -3.54 12.24
N GLU A 61 0.36 -2.39 12.90
CA GLU A 61 0.35 -2.28 14.36
C GLU A 61 -0.86 -3.02 14.97
N ALA A 62 -2.04 -2.87 14.35
CA ALA A 62 -3.23 -3.62 14.73
C ALA A 62 -3.01 -5.13 14.57
N TRP A 63 -2.47 -5.56 13.43
CA TRP A 63 -2.17 -6.96 13.15
C TRP A 63 -1.14 -7.57 14.10
N ALA A 64 -0.12 -6.79 14.50
CA ALA A 64 0.91 -7.22 15.44
C ALA A 64 0.41 -7.40 16.89
N GLY A 65 -0.88 -7.19 17.17
CA GLY A 65 -1.48 -7.34 18.49
C GLY A 65 -1.54 -6.07 19.33
N GLY A 66 -1.31 -4.89 18.71
CA GLY A 66 -1.44 -3.59 19.39
C GLY A 66 -2.89 -3.17 19.70
N GLY A 67 -3.87 -3.80 19.04
CA GLY A 67 -5.28 -3.74 19.41
C GLY A 67 -5.67 -5.07 20.07
N GLN A 68 -6.25 -5.01 21.27
CA GLN A 68 -6.86 -6.18 21.88
C GLN A 68 -7.80 -6.82 20.87
N ALA A 69 -7.56 -8.10 20.53
CA ALA A 69 -8.48 -8.88 19.73
C ALA A 69 -9.83 -8.89 20.48
N GLN A 70 -10.82 -8.15 19.97
CA GLN A 70 -12.20 -8.38 20.37
C GLN A 70 -12.58 -9.74 19.79
N ALA A 71 -12.61 -10.73 20.67
CA ALA A 71 -13.19 -12.02 20.39
C ALA A 71 -14.63 -11.79 19.92
N ALA A 72 -14.93 -12.23 18.70
CA ALA A 72 -16.31 -12.35 18.25
C ALA A 72 -16.97 -13.47 19.07
N GLU A 73 -18.07 -13.12 19.71
CA GLU A 73 -18.99 -14.05 20.41
C GLU A 73 -19.77 -14.91 19.41
#